data_AF-A0A7S3YKN0-F1
#
_entry.id   AF-A0A7S3YKN0-F1
#
_cell.length_a   1.000
_cell.length_b   1.000
_cell.length_c   1.000
_cell.angle_alpha   90.00
_cell.angle_beta   90.00
_cell.angle_gamma   90.00
#
_symmetry.space_group_name_H-M   'P 1'
#
loop_
_entity.id
_entity.type
_entity.pdbx_description
1 polymer ?
#
loop_
_entity_poly.entity_id
_entity_poly.type
_entity_poly.pdbx_seq_one_letter_code
_entity_poly.pdbx_strand_id
1 'polypeptide(L)'
;GNAIMKNLTMHLCNSEEDALNLLFLGDVNRAYASTAMNETSSRSHCLFTVSLEAKKPGSDMVTRSKLHLVDLAGSERVKKSGASGQTFNEATYINTSLFYLEM
;
A
#
# COMPACT_ATOMS: atom_id res chain seq x y z
N GLY A 1 -15.72 -8.41 -5.75
CA GLY A 1 -16.28 -8.34 -4.39
C GLY A 1 -15.60 -7.22 -3.61
N ASN A 2 -16.26 -6.64 -2.62
CA ASN A 2 -15.65 -5.60 -1.77
C ASN A 2 -14.74 -6.25 -0.72
N ALA A 3 -13.43 -6.21 -0.93
CA ALA A 3 -12.46 -6.64 0.06
C ALA A 3 -12.40 -5.61 1.21
N ILE A 4 -12.49 -6.09 2.46
CA ILE A 4 -12.40 -5.27 3.67
C ILE A 4 -11.20 -5.77 4.46
N MET A 5 -10.15 -4.94 4.53
CA MET A 5 -8.99 -5.21 5.39
C MET A 5 -9.29 -4.70 6.80
N LYS A 6 -9.30 -5.61 7.76
CA LYS A 6 -9.50 -5.26 9.18
C LYS A 6 -8.24 -4.63 9.75
N ASN A 7 -8.39 -3.82 10.79
CA ASN A 7 -7.30 -3.20 11.56
C ASN A 7 -6.46 -2.15 10.80
N LEU A 8 -6.99 -1.60 9.70
CA LEU A 8 -6.44 -0.39 9.10
C LEU A 8 -6.89 0.84 9.89
N THR A 9 -6.02 1.84 9.98
CA THR A 9 -6.40 3.17 10.46
C THR A 9 -7.07 3.95 9.33
N MET A 10 -8.13 4.69 9.65
CA MET A 10 -8.77 5.64 8.75
C MET A 10 -8.75 7.01 9.38
N HIS A 11 -8.25 8.00 8.65
CA HIS A 11 -8.11 9.36 9.13
C HIS A 11 -8.98 10.27 8.27
N LEU A 12 -9.83 11.05 8.92
CA LEU A 12 -10.59 12.10 8.24
C LEU A 12 -9.61 13.21 7.82
N CYS A 13 -9.70 13.65 6.57
CA CYS A 13 -8.99 14.80 6.04
C CYS A 13 -10.04 15.80 5.51
N ASN A 14 -9.85 17.09 5.79
CA ASN A 14 -10.77 18.13 5.36
C ASN A 14 -10.16 19.05 4.28
N SER A 15 -8.88 18.84 3.97
CA SER A 15 -8.13 19.58 2.97
C SER A 15 -7.17 18.66 2.22
N GLU A 16 -6.70 19.13 1.07
CA GLU A 16 -5.62 18.49 0.32
C GLU A 16 -4.33 18.40 1.18
N GLU A 17 -4.04 19.44 1.95
CA GLU A 17 -2.87 19.49 2.83
C GLU A 17 -2.92 18.40 3.91
N ASP A 18 -4.08 18.18 4.55
CA ASP A 18 -4.27 17.08 5.52
C ASP A 18 -4.00 15.72 4.87
N ALA A 19 -4.51 15.51 3.65
CA ALA A 19 -4.35 14.26 2.92
C ALA A 19 -2.88 14.01 2.54
N LEU A 20 -2.16 15.05 2.09
CA LEU A 20 -0.74 14.99 1.79
C LEU A 20 0.09 14.72 3.05
N ASN A 21 -0.23 15.35 4.18
CA ASN A 21 0.43 15.11 5.46
C ASN A 21 0.28 13.65 5.92
N LEU A 22 -0.91 13.06 5.75
CA LEU A 22 -1.15 11.64 6.03
C LEU A 22 -0.36 10.71 5.09
N LEU A 23 -0.23 11.08 3.81
CA LEU A 23 0.59 10.34 2.85
C LEU A 23 2.06 10.34 3.28
N PHE A 24 2.62 11.51 3.63
CA PHE A 24 4.00 11.63 4.09
C PHE A 24 4.24 10.89 5.42
N LEU A 25 3.29 10.95 6.35
CA LEU A 25 3.37 10.18 7.59
C LEU A 25 3.42 8.67 7.30
N GLY A 26 2.61 8.19 6.34
CA GLY A 26 2.66 6.81 5.87
C GLY A 26 4.02 6.42 5.31
N ASP A 27 4.62 7.28 4.49
CA ASP A 27 5.95 7.06 3.92
C ASP A 27 7.06 7.03 4.99
N VAL A 28 7.00 7.94 5.96
CA VAL A 28 7.93 7.96 7.10
C VAL A 28 7.80 6.68 7.93
N ASN A 29 6.57 6.24 8.24
CA ASN A 29 6.33 5.00 8.98
C ASN A 29 6.83 3.76 8.21
N ARG A 30 6.69 3.77 6.87
CA ARG A 30 7.24 2.75 5.98
C ARG A 30 8.77 2.70 6.08
N ALA A 31 9.43 3.85 6.13
CA ALA A 31 10.88 3.93 6.30
C ALA A 31 11.34 3.45 7.68
N TYR A 32 10.66 3.82 8.78
CA TYR A 32 11.04 3.39 10.14
C TYR A 32 10.87 1.89 10.39
N ALA A 33 10.00 1.20 9.65
CA ALA A 33 9.88 -0.26 9.72
C ALA A 33 11.11 -0.99 9.11
N SER A 34 12.00 -0.27 8.42
CA SER A 34 13.23 -0.84 7.85
C SER A 34 14.32 -0.99 8.92
N THR A 35 14.93 -2.18 9.00
CA THR A 35 16.12 -2.44 9.84
C THR A 35 17.33 -2.64 8.91
N ALA A 36 18.56 -2.58 9.44
CA ALA A 36 19.80 -2.67 8.64
C ALA A 36 19.94 -3.94 7.78
N MET A 37 19.10 -4.97 7.98
CA MET A 37 19.04 -6.19 7.17
C MET A 37 18.00 -6.13 6.02
N ASN A 38 17.13 -5.12 6.04
CA ASN A 38 16.01 -4.93 5.12
C ASN A 38 16.02 -3.51 4.54
N GLU A 39 16.65 -3.33 3.37
CA GLU A 39 16.37 -2.18 2.51
C GLU A 39 14.95 -2.36 1.96
N THR A 40 13.94 -1.88 2.72
CA THR A 40 12.56 -2.42 2.70
C THR A 40 11.67 -1.79 1.63
N SER A 41 12.04 -0.63 1.08
CA SER A 41 11.24 0.07 0.06
C SER A 41 11.09 -0.76 -1.23
N SER A 42 12.06 -1.62 -1.54
CA SER A 42 11.97 -2.53 -2.69
C SER A 42 11.26 -3.85 -2.38
N ARG A 43 10.99 -4.20 -1.11
CA ARG A 43 10.53 -5.55 -0.71
C ARG A 43 9.14 -5.58 -0.07
N SER A 44 8.40 -4.49 -0.10
CA SER A 44 7.02 -4.46 0.38
C SER A 44 6.12 -3.74 -0.61
N HIS A 45 4.91 -4.25 -0.77
CA HIS A 45 3.85 -3.54 -1.50
C HIS A 45 3.22 -2.53 -0.56
N CYS A 46 2.99 -1.33 -1.05
CA CYS A 46 2.33 -0.26 -0.34
C CYS A 46 0.98 0.05 -1.00
N LEU A 47 -0.07 0.12 -0.17
CA LEU A 47 -1.42 0.47 -0.58
C LEU A 47 -1.90 1.67 0.23
N PHE A 48 -2.03 2.81 -0.41
CA PHE A 48 -2.66 4.00 0.17
C PHE A 48 -4.05 4.18 -0.42
N THR A 49 -5.08 4.22 0.43
CA THR A 49 -6.47 4.30 -0.03
C THR A 49 -7.10 5.62 0.37
N VAL A 50 -7.50 6.41 -0.62
CA VAL A 50 -8.35 7.59 -0.42
C VAL A 50 -9.80 7.17 -0.56
N SER A 51 -10.57 7.28 0.53
CA SER A 51 -12.01 7.02 0.51
C SER A 51 -12.75 8.35 0.42
N LEU A 52 -13.58 8.51 -0.61
CA LEU A 52 -14.39 9.71 -0.84
C LEU A 52 -15.86 9.37 -0.61
N GLU A 53 -16.53 10.23 0.16
CA GLU A 53 -17.97 10.21 0.34
C GLU A 53 -18.56 11.56 -0.10
N ALA A 54 -19.52 11.52 -1.02
CA ALA A 54 -20.17 12.71 -1.55
C ALA A 54 -21.69 12.57 -1.41
N LYS A 55 -22.33 13.59 -0.85
CA LYS A 55 -23.79 13.70 -0.74
C LYS A 55 -24.25 14.97 -1.45
N LYS A 56 -25.16 14.83 -2.41
CA LYS A 56 -25.76 16.00 -3.09
C LYS A 56 -26.77 16.66 -2.12
N PRO A 57 -26.73 18.00 -1.95
CA PRO A 57 -27.73 18.70 -1.14
C PRO A 57 -29.16 18.37 -1.61
N GLY A 58 -30.04 18.02 -0.67
CA GLY A 58 -31.43 17.64 -0.95
C GLY A 58 -31.64 16.23 -1.51
N SER A 59 -30.59 15.41 -1.62
CA SER A 59 -30.69 14.00 -1.99
C SER A 59 -30.31 13.10 -0.82
N ASP A 60 -31.02 11.99 -0.64
CA ASP A 60 -30.63 10.92 0.28
C ASP A 60 -29.55 9.99 -0.30
N MET A 61 -29.19 10.19 -1.57
CA MET A 61 -28.16 9.41 -2.22
C MET A 61 -26.76 9.85 -1.76
N VAL A 62 -26.01 8.87 -1.28
CA VAL A 62 -24.60 9.03 -0.91
C VAL A 62 -23.75 8.22 -1.88
N THR A 63 -22.89 8.90 -2.61
CA THR A 63 -21.91 8.27 -3.49
C THR A 63 -20.63 8.00 -2.71
N ARG A 64 -20.14 6.76 -2.76
CA ARG A 64 -18.87 6.37 -2.14
C ARG A 64 -17.93 5.87 -3.22
N SER A 65 -16.71 6.36 -3.22
CA SER A 65 -15.65 5.88 -4.09
C SER A 65 -14.36 5.66 -3.29
N LYS A 66 -13.51 4.78 -3.82
CA LYS A 66 -12.18 4.51 -3.28
C LYS A 66 -11.18 4.67 -4.40
N LEU A 67 -10.15 5.47 -4.17
CA LEU A 67 -8.96 5.53 -5.00
C LEU A 67 -7.85 4.79 -4.28
N HIS A 68 -7.30 3.77 -4.94
CA HIS A 68 -6.17 3.00 -4.44
C HIS A 68 -4.91 3.47 -5.15
N LEU A 69 -3.98 4.06 -4.41
CA LEU A 69 -2.62 4.36 -4.87
C LEU A 69 -1.75 3.18 -4.44
N VAL A 70 -1.25 2.44 -5.43
CA VAL A 70 -0.50 1.20 -5.23
C VAL A 70 0.93 1.43 -5.68
N ASP A 71 1.87 1.17 -4.77
CA ASP A 71 3.31 1.19 -5.00
C ASP A 71 3.81 -0.24 -4.76
N LEU A 72 4.27 -0.89 -5.82
CA LEU A 72 4.58 -2.32 -5.80
C LEU A 72 6.07 -2.56 -5.55
N ALA A 73 6.35 -3.63 -4.82
CA ALA A 73 7.70 -4.11 -4.60
C ALA A 73 8.40 -4.49 -5.92
N GLY A 74 9.73 -4.58 -5.86
CA GLY A 74 10.57 -4.98 -6.97
C GLY A 74 10.28 -6.40 -7.47
N SER A 75 10.40 -6.59 -8.79
CA SER A 75 10.21 -7.88 -9.47
C SER A 75 11.54 -8.59 -9.78
N GLU A 76 12.61 -8.24 -9.07
CA GLU A 76 13.92 -8.81 -9.36
C GLU A 76 13.94 -10.33 -9.21
N ARG A 77 14.61 -10.99 -10.15
CA ARG A 77 14.71 -12.44 -10.15
C ARG A 77 15.55 -12.89 -8.96
N VAL A 78 14.95 -13.69 -8.09
CA VAL A 78 15.60 -14.24 -6.88
C VAL A 78 16.95 -14.90 -7.21
N LYS A 79 17.05 -15.64 -8.32
CA LYS A 79 18.30 -16.29 -8.78
C LYS A 79 19.49 -15.33 -9.00
N LYS A 80 19.23 -14.06 -9.29
CA LYS A 80 20.27 -13.03 -9.51
C LYS A 80 20.56 -12.17 -8.27
N SER A 81 19.72 -12.27 -7.24
CA SER A 81 19.79 -11.42 -6.04
C SER A 81 20.79 -11.90 -5.00
N GLY A 82 21.24 -13.16 -5.07
CA GLY A 82 22.05 -13.79 -4.02
C GLY A 82 21.31 -13.99 -2.69
N ALA A 83 19.99 -13.75 -2.65
CA ALA A 83 19.18 -13.92 -1.45
C ALA A 83 19.16 -15.38 -0.99
N SER A 84 19.27 -15.60 0.32
CA SER A 84 19.22 -16.91 0.96
C SER A 84 18.38 -16.86 2.23
N GLY A 85 18.00 -18.02 2.77
CA GLY A 85 17.22 -18.12 4.00
C GLY A 85 15.90 -17.32 3.95
N GLN A 86 15.67 -16.48 4.95
CA GLN A 86 14.43 -15.70 5.07
C GLN A 86 14.22 -14.71 3.91
N THR A 87 15.29 -14.06 3.44
CA THR A 87 15.22 -13.10 2.33
C THR A 87 14.85 -13.78 1.01
N PHE A 88 15.25 -15.04 0.81
CA PHE A 88 14.85 -15.83 -0.36
C PHE A 88 13.34 -16.12 -0.34
N ASN A 89 12.79 -16.46 0.84
CA ASN A 89 11.37 -16.73 0.99
C ASN A 89 10.54 -15.46 0.74
N GLU A 90 10.97 -14.33 1.30
CA GLU A 90 10.34 -13.03 1.07
C GLU A 90 10.32 -12.65 -0.42
N ALA A 91 11.47 -12.71 -1.09
CA ALA A 91 11.58 -12.44 -2.53
C ALA A 91 10.71 -13.37 -3.38
N THR A 92 10.50 -14.61 -2.92
CA THR A 92 9.59 -15.56 -3.58
C THR A 92 8.14 -15.10 -3.44
N TYR A 93 7.68 -14.76 -2.23
CA TYR A 93 6.31 -14.28 -2.00
C TYR A 93 6.01 -12.98 -2.75
N ILE A 94 6.95 -12.04 -2.79
CA ILE A 94 6.84 -10.80 -3.58
C ILE A 94 6.58 -11.14 -5.05
N ASN A 95 7.47 -11.95 -5.65
CA ASN A 95 7.34 -12.33 -7.06
C ASN A 95 6.07 -13.12 -7.36
N THR A 96 5.63 -13.98 -6.44
CA THR A 96 4.33 -14.67 -6.56
C THR A 96 3.17 -13.68 -6.58
N SER A 97 3.14 -12.71 -5.67
CA SER A 97 2.06 -11.72 -5.63
C SER A 97 2.01 -10.82 -6.87
N LEU A 98 3.18 -10.43 -7.41
CA LEU A 98 3.28 -9.66 -8.65
C LEU A 98 2.80 -10.46 -9.86
N PHE A 99 3.18 -11.74 -9.93
CA PHE A 99 2.73 -12.64 -10.99
C PHE A 99 1.21 -12.79 -11.05
N TYR A 100 0.54 -12.85 -9.90
CA TYR A 100 -0.93 -12.88 -9.85
C TYR A 100 -1.59 -11.55 -10.26
N LEU A 101 -0.86 -10.44 -10.23
CA LEU A 101 -1.35 -9.13 -10.68
C LEU A 101 -1.20 -8.94 -12.19
N GLU A 102 -0.15 -9.53 -12.79
CA GLU A 102 0.13 -9.43 -14.23
C GLU A 102 -0.72 -10.38 -15.11
N MET A 103 -1.35 -11.40 -14.50
CA MET A 103 -2.27 -12.32 -15.19
C MET A 103 -3.69 -11.79 -15.27
#